data_AF-A0A962LIE3-F1
#
_entry.id   AF-A0A962LIE3-F1
#
_cell.length_a   1.000
_cell.length_b   1.000
_cell.length_c   1.000
_cell.angle_alpha   90.00
_cell.angle_beta   90.00
_cell.angle_gamma   90.00
#
_symmetry.space_group_name_H-M   'P 1'
#
loop_
_entity.id
_entity.type
_entity.pdbx_description
1 polymer ?
#
loop_
_entity_poly.entity_id
_entity_poly.type
_entity_poly.pdbx_seq_one_letter_code
_entity_poly.pdbx_strand_id
1 'polypeptide(L)' 'MIISFGDRGTSDLFHGISSRYARKLPSQIHELALYKLDVLNAAQVLEDLRSPPGNRLEPLRGELKGFY' A
#
# COMPACT_ATOMS: atom_id res chain seq x y z
N MET A 1 -4.82 -8.26 6.03
CA MET A 1 -3.98 -7.70 7.12
C MET A 1 -2.54 -7.58 6.65
N ILE A 2 -1.96 -6.39 6.71
CA ILE A 2 -0.55 -6.18 6.31
C ILE A 2 0.37 -6.73 7.42
N ILE A 3 1.33 -7.57 7.03
CA ILE A 3 2.25 -8.23 7.98
C ILE A 3 3.67 -7.62 7.97
N SER A 4 4.04 -6.93 6.89
CA SER A 4 5.39 -6.37 6.71
C SER A 4 5.39 -5.27 5.67
N PHE A 5 6.40 -4.41 5.70
CA PHE A 5 6.59 -3.32 4.74
C PHE A 5 7.98 -3.40 4.11
N GLY A 6 8.06 -3.24 2.78
CA GLY A 6 9.33 -3.11 2.06
C GLY A 6 9.93 -1.71 2.11
N ASP A 7 9.14 -0.69 2.47
CA ASP A 7 9.57 0.70 2.60
C ASP A 7 9.22 1.28 3.98
N ARG A 8 10.19 1.98 4.58
CA ARG A 8 10.03 2.60 5.91
C ARG A 8 9.10 3.80 5.88
N GLY A 9 9.11 4.60 4.81
CA GLY A 9 8.19 5.73 4.66
C GLY A 9 6.73 5.28 4.62
N THR A 10 6.44 4.22 3.87
CA THR A 10 5.11 3.59 3.82
C THR A 10 4.68 3.03 5.18
N SER A 11 5.59 2.35 5.89
CA SER A 11 5.29 1.82 7.24
C SER A 11 5.03 2.94 8.25
N ASP A 12 5.86 3.97 8.25
CA ASP A 12 5.70 5.11 9.15
C ASP A 12 4.39 5.85 8.85
N LEU A 13 4.04 6.02 7.56
CA LEU A 13 2.76 6.60 7.14
C LEU A 13 1.58 5.76 7.65
N PHE A 14 1.60 4.44 7.43
CA PHE A 14 0.55 3.51 7.87
C PHE A 14 0.29 3.58 9.38
N HIS A 15 1.37 3.68 10.18
CA HIS A 15 1.27 3.75 11.64
C HIS A 15 1.02 5.17 12.18
N GLY A 16 0.82 6.17 11.32
CA GLY A 16 0.61 7.57 11.74
C GLY A 16 1.85 8.25 12.33
N ILE A 17 3.05 7.74 12.04
CA ILE A 17 4.33 8.24 12.55
C ILE A 17 4.83 9.36 11.63
N SER A 18 4.93 10.59 12.16
CA SER A 18 5.50 11.73 11.44
C SER A 18 7.05 11.69 11.41
N SER A 19 7.60 10.69 10.73
CA SER A 19 9.06 10.51 10.60
C SER A 19 9.64 11.32 9.43
N ARG A 20 10.98 11.45 9.41
CA ARG A 20 11.69 12.02 8.24
C ARG A 20 11.53 11.18 6.97
N TYR A 21 11.13 9.92 7.07
CA TYR A 21 10.91 9.04 5.92
C TYR A 21 9.51 9.24 5.36
N ALA A 22 8.48 9.27 6.22
CA ALA A 22 7.10 9.58 5.81
C ALA A 22 6.98 11.00 5.20
N ARG A 23 7.69 11.98 5.77
CA ARG A 23 7.71 13.37 5.27
C ARG A 23 8.38 13.55 3.90
N LYS A 24 9.05 12.53 3.34
CA LYS A 24 9.54 12.57 1.96
C LYS A 24 8.43 12.35 0.93
N LEU A 25 7.33 11.71 1.33
CA LEU A 25 6.17 11.54 0.47
C LEU A 25 5.43 12.89 0.40
N PRO A 26 5.04 13.38 -0.80
CA PRO A 26 4.25 14.60 -0.92
C PRO A 26 2.97 14.52 -0.08
N SER A 27 2.68 15.55 0.72
CA SER A 27 1.49 15.56 1.59
C SER A 27 0.18 15.33 0.83
N GLN A 28 0.12 15.78 -0.42
CA GLN A 28 -1.03 15.65 -1.32
C GLN A 28 -1.42 14.19 -1.60
N ILE A 29 -0.48 13.23 -1.46
CA ILE A 29 -0.77 11.81 -1.70
C ILE A 29 -1.03 11.03 -0.41
N HIS A 30 -0.87 11.63 0.78
CA HIS A 30 -0.95 10.90 2.05
C HIS A 30 -2.33 10.29 2.28
N GLU A 31 -3.39 11.06 2.03
CA GLU A 31 -4.77 10.58 2.18
C GLU A 31 -5.06 9.40 1.24
N LEU A 32 -4.70 9.53 -0.03
CA LEU A 32 -4.90 8.46 -1.01
C LEU A 32 -4.05 7.22 -0.70
N ALA A 33 -2.81 7.41 -0.24
CA ALA A 33 -1.92 6.32 0.15
C ALA A 33 -2.46 5.57 1.37
N LEU A 34 -2.93 6.29 2.40
CA LEU A 34 -3.55 5.69 3.58
C LEU A 34 -4.80 4.89 3.19
N TYR A 35 -5.67 5.47 2.36
CA TYR A 35 -6.85 4.76 1.84
C TYR A 35 -6.47 3.44 1.14
N LYS A 36 -5.43 3.45 0.29
CA LYS A 36 -4.95 2.22 -0.38
C LYS A 36 -4.40 1.20 0.60
N LEU A 37 -3.67 1.65 1.61
CA LEU A 37 -3.13 0.78 2.65
C LEU A 37 -4.24 0.17 3.52
N ASP A 38 -5.31 0.92 3.79
CA ASP A 38 -6.49 0.41 4.50
C ASP A 38 -7.18 -0.69 3.68
N VAL A 39 -7.35 -0.50 2.37
CA VAL A 39 -7.89 -1.53 1.47
C VAL A 39 -7.02 -2.78 1.48
N LEU A 40 -5.69 -2.64 1.38
CA LEU A 40 -4.76 -3.77 1.46
C LEU A 40 -4.82 -4.47 2.83
N ASN A 41 -4.98 -3.70 3.91
CA ASN A 41 -5.05 -4.25 5.25
C ASN A 41 -6.37 -4.98 5.51
N ALA A 42 -7.48 -4.49 4.93
CA ALA A 42 -8.81 -5.06 5.10
C ALA A 42 -9.09 -6.28 4.19
N ALA A 43 -8.40 -6.42 3.06
CA ALA A 43 -8.57 -7.54 2.15
C ALA A 43 -8.35 -8.89 2.84
N GLN A 44 -9.29 -9.81 2.61
CA GLN A 44 -9.26 -11.19 3.10
C GLN A 44 -8.79 -12.15 2.01
N VAL A 45 -9.16 -11.86 0.77
CA VAL A 45 -8.71 -12.58 -0.43
C VAL A 45 -8.16 -11.61 -1.47
N LEU A 46 -7.38 -12.14 -2.43
CA LEU A 46 -6.75 -11.34 -3.48
C LEU A 46 -7.78 -10.61 -4.35
N GLU A 47 -8.93 -11.24 -4.59
CA GLU A 47 -10.02 -10.73 -5.41
C GLU A 47 -10.64 -9.46 -4.83
N ASP A 48 -10.59 -9.25 -3.52
CA ASP A 48 -11.08 -8.03 -2.86
C ASP A 48 -10.37 -6.80 -3.42
N LEU A 49 -9.08 -6.93 -3.76
CA LEU A 49 -8.26 -5.87 -4.31
C LEU A 49 -8.61 -5.50 -5.76
N ARG A 50 -9.53 -6.23 -6.42
CA ARG A 50 -10.12 -5.77 -7.69
C ARG A 50 -11.11 -4.62 -7.49
N SER A 51 -11.59 -4.41 -6.27
CA SER A 51 -12.44 -3.29 -5.89
C SER A 51 -11.66 -2.25 -5.07
N PRO A 52 -11.73 -0.95 -5.40
CA PRO A 52 -12.40 -0.36 -6.55
C PRO A 52 -11.69 -0.70 -7.88
N PRO A 53 -12.38 -0.62 -9.04
CA PRO A 53 -11.80 -0.97 -10.35
C PRO A 53 -10.54 -0.16 -10.71
N GLY A 54 -10.36 1.01 -10.09
CA GLY A 54 -9.14 1.82 -10.21
C GLY A 54 -7.89 1.20 -9.57
N ASN A 55 -7.99 0.08 -8.83
CA ASN A 55 -6.83 -0.64 -8.32
C ASN A 55 -6.03 -1.30 -9.44
N ARG A 56 -6.68 -1.69 -10.54
CA ARG A 56 -6.06 -2.35 -11.70
C ARG A 56 -5.11 -3.48 -11.29
N LEU A 57 -5.58 -4.33 -10.37
CA LEU A 57 -4.80 -5.44 -9.83
C LEU A 57 -4.28 -6.33 -10.97
N GLU A 58 -2.96 -6.49 -11.05
CA GLU A 58 -2.29 -7.30 -12.06
C GLU A 58 -1.10 -8.05 -11.46
N PRO A 59 -0.83 -9.30 -11.86
CA PRO A 59 0.35 -10.01 -11.37
C PRO A 59 1.63 -9.44 -12.03
N LEU A 60 2.65 -9.19 -11.21
CA LEU A 60 3.97 -8.78 -11.70
C LEU A 60 4.73 -9.95 -12.32
N ARG A 61 5.71 -9.63 -13.18
CA ARG A 61 6.48 -10.61 -13.98
C ARG A 61 7.99 -10.48 -13.70
N GLY A 62 8.78 -11.47 -14.14
CA GLY A 62 10.23 -11.50 -13.98
C GLY A 62 10.65 -11.75 -12.53
N GLU A 63 11.62 -10.99 -12.04
CA GLU A 63 12.13 -11.06 -10.65
C GLU A 63 11.06 -10.72 -9.59
N LEU A 64 9.97 -10.07 -10.00
CA LEU A 64 8.83 -9.74 -9.15
C LEU A 64 7.69 -10.77 -9.26
N LYS A 65 7.96 -11.96 -9.83
CA LYS A 65 6.97 -13.04 -9.86
C LYS A 65 6.55 -13.41 -8.44
N GLY A 66 5.23 -13.45 -8.20
CA GLY A 66 4.64 -13.67 -6.88
C GLY A 66 4.18 -12.39 -6.19
N PHE A 67 4.48 -11.23 -6.77
CA PHE A 67 3.93 -9.94 -6.39
C PHE A 67 2.81 -9.50 -7.35
N TYR A 68 2.06 -8.48 -6.93
CA TYR A 68 0.94 -7.86 -7.64
C TYR A 68 1.12 -6.34 -7.65
#